data_AF-A0A955EME5-F1
#
_entry.id   AF-A0A955EME5-F1
#
_cell.length_a   1.000
_cell.length_b   1.000
_cell.length_c   1.000
_cell.angle_alpha   90.00
_cell.angle_beta   90.00
_cell.angle_gamma   90.00
#
_symmetry.space_group_name_H-M   'P 1'
#
loop_
_entity.id
_entity.type
_entity.pdbx_description
1 polymer ?
#
loop_
_entity_poly.entity_id
_entity_poly.type
_entity_poly.pdbx_seq_one_letter_code
_entity_poly.pdbx_strand_id
1 'polypeptide(L)'
;MFRKLVSNLPFSPSLINQLGFYAKRVKREEFTRKIGLIFTIMCVIVQTVTIASPAKPTLAASTNDIIFGGGDLKKTQDIYSKGCDSKGRCDIKAIMNAYGINATNLASATYENIYSSAENNYWSIGRAPRGYGGEVSKQIPGGPKIWARTLHGWSANRNWNAIRVNTSQGTRWILTECGNIVTKESKPATPPPDMKMEKTVSKSVVKKGEKFYFTLKATNIGGSTAKNVLLYDTSANHLELQPDGLGSDPLKNVMRWETHKRFDIGAGQSFTYRIYAIARADGTTLENTACADIFDVNIYNNCGKATVRVEAPPLVEKCPYNS
;
A
#
# COMPACT_ATOMS: atom_id res chain seq x y z
N MET A 1 -37.73 -39.39 -63.91
CA MET A 1 -39.09 -38.98 -63.50
C MET A 1 -39.58 -37.71 -64.19
N PHE A 2 -38.81 -36.62 -64.23
CA PHE A 2 -39.24 -35.34 -64.82
C PHE A 2 -39.74 -35.42 -66.28
N ARG A 3 -39.02 -36.14 -67.15
CA ARG A 3 -39.44 -36.37 -68.55
C ARG A 3 -40.82 -37.04 -68.70
N LYS A 4 -41.18 -37.94 -67.77
CA LYS A 4 -42.46 -38.69 -67.76
C LYS A 4 -43.62 -37.84 -67.23
N LEU A 5 -43.33 -36.82 -66.43
CA LEU A 5 -44.28 -35.78 -66.00
C LEU A 5 -44.56 -34.80 -67.15
N VAL A 6 -43.50 -34.33 -67.82
CA VAL A 6 -43.60 -33.39 -68.94
C VAL A 6 -44.37 -33.99 -70.13
N SER A 7 -44.18 -35.29 -70.41
CA SER A 7 -44.89 -35.97 -71.51
C SER A 7 -46.40 -36.16 -71.27
N ASN A 8 -46.89 -36.02 -70.04
CA ASN A 8 -48.30 -36.21 -69.68
C ASN A 8 -49.04 -34.90 -69.35
N LEU A 9 -48.36 -33.75 -69.42
CA LEU A 9 -48.95 -32.43 -69.20
C LEU A 9 -50.21 -32.13 -70.06
N PRO A 10 -50.28 -32.52 -71.36
CA PRO A 10 -51.44 -32.22 -72.20
C PRO A 10 -52.74 -32.90 -71.75
N PHE A 11 -52.64 -33.97 -70.97
CA PHE A 11 -53.78 -34.81 -70.57
C PHE A 11 -54.39 -34.41 -69.21
N SER A 12 -53.83 -33.40 -68.54
CA SER A 12 -54.32 -32.95 -67.22
C SER A 12 -53.98 -31.47 -66.97
N PRO A 13 -54.84 -30.52 -67.37
CA PRO A 13 -54.56 -29.09 -67.23
C PRO A 13 -54.30 -28.64 -65.78
N SER A 14 -54.88 -29.34 -64.79
CA SER A 14 -54.68 -29.09 -63.36
C SER A 14 -53.25 -29.39 -62.89
N LEU A 15 -52.52 -30.28 -63.56
CA LEU A 15 -51.14 -30.63 -63.20
C LEU A 15 -50.18 -29.45 -63.41
N ILE A 16 -50.46 -28.56 -64.37
CA ILE A 16 -49.59 -27.41 -64.70
C ILE A 16 -49.50 -26.44 -63.51
N ASN A 17 -50.66 -26.16 -62.88
CA ASN A 17 -50.73 -25.30 -61.71
C ASN A 17 -50.01 -25.91 -60.50
N GLN A 18 -50.15 -27.23 -60.30
CA GLN A 18 -49.46 -27.96 -59.23
C GLN A 18 -47.94 -28.01 -59.47
N LEU A 19 -47.49 -28.20 -60.71
CA LEU A 19 -46.07 -28.23 -61.07
C LEU A 19 -45.44 -26.85 -60.89
N GLY A 20 -46.15 -25.79 -61.26
CA GLY A 20 -45.72 -24.40 -61.05
C GLY A 20 -45.62 -24.03 -59.57
N PHE A 21 -46.60 -24.45 -58.75
CA PHE A 21 -46.56 -24.30 -57.30
C PHE A 21 -45.37 -25.06 -56.69
N TYR A 22 -45.17 -26.32 -57.10
CA TYR A 22 -44.09 -27.16 -56.62
C TYR A 22 -42.72 -26.60 -57.04
N ALA A 23 -42.54 -26.16 -58.29
CA ALA A 23 -41.30 -25.55 -58.75
C ALA A 23 -40.95 -24.25 -58.01
N LYS A 24 -41.95 -23.40 -57.74
CA LYS A 24 -41.77 -22.19 -56.91
C LYS A 24 -41.40 -22.55 -55.47
N ARG A 25 -42.03 -23.57 -54.89
CA ARG A 25 -41.73 -24.05 -53.55
C ARG A 25 -40.32 -24.64 -53.47
N VAL A 26 -39.93 -25.49 -54.42
CA VAL A 26 -38.58 -26.08 -54.49
C VAL A 26 -37.51 -25.00 -54.63
N LYS A 27 -37.73 -23.95 -55.44
CA LYS A 27 -36.82 -22.80 -55.51
C LYS A 27 -36.70 -22.05 -54.17
N ARG A 28 -37.80 -21.86 -53.44
CA ARG A 28 -37.77 -21.25 -52.10
C ARG A 28 -37.05 -22.13 -51.08
N GLU A 29 -37.27 -23.44 -51.12
CA GLU A 29 -36.58 -24.42 -50.27
C GLU A 29 -35.08 -24.51 -50.58
N GLU A 30 -34.68 -24.40 -51.85
CA GLU A 30 -33.28 -24.35 -52.26
C GLU A 30 -32.59 -23.08 -51.73
N PHE A 31 -33.25 -21.92 -51.84
CA PHE A 31 -32.75 -20.66 -51.32
C PHE A 31 -32.56 -20.69 -49.79
N THR A 32 -33.56 -21.19 -49.04
CA THR A 32 -33.47 -21.30 -47.58
C THR A 32 -32.41 -22.32 -47.15
N ARG A 33 -32.26 -23.44 -47.87
CA ARG A 33 -31.19 -24.42 -47.61
C ARG A 33 -29.79 -23.84 -47.84
N LYS A 34 -29.59 -23.06 -48.91
CA LYS A 34 -28.32 -22.39 -49.19
C LYS A 34 -27.95 -21.36 -48.14
N ILE A 35 -28.92 -20.54 -47.69
CA ILE A 35 -28.71 -19.59 -46.60
C ILE A 35 -28.37 -20.32 -45.29
N GLY A 36 -29.13 -21.36 -44.94
CA GLY A 36 -28.86 -22.17 -43.75
C GLY A 36 -27.46 -22.76 -43.75
N LEU A 37 -26.99 -23.27 -44.90
CA LEU A 37 -25.64 -23.81 -45.04
C LEU A 37 -24.56 -22.74 -44.83
N ILE A 38 -24.75 -21.53 -45.37
CA ILE A 38 -23.80 -20.40 -45.19
C ILE A 38 -23.69 -20.04 -43.70
N PHE A 39 -24.82 -19.93 -42.99
CA PHE A 39 -24.81 -19.64 -41.56
C PHE A 39 -24.13 -20.74 -40.74
N THR A 40 -24.35 -22.01 -41.07
CA THR A 40 -23.67 -23.13 -40.42
C THR A 40 -22.15 -23.08 -40.65
N ILE A 41 -21.71 -22.82 -41.88
CA ILE A 41 -20.28 -22.68 -42.20
C ILE A 41 -19.66 -21.51 -41.43
N MET A 42 -20.33 -20.35 -41.40
CA MET A 42 -19.90 -19.21 -40.57
C MET A 42 -19.80 -19.58 -39.09
N CYS A 43 -20.78 -20.31 -38.56
CA CYS A 43 -20.80 -20.72 -37.16
C CYS A 43 -19.63 -21.67 -36.85
N VAL A 44 -19.33 -22.63 -37.74
CA VAL A 44 -18.17 -23.52 -37.61
C VAL A 44 -16.86 -22.75 -37.68
N ILE A 45 -16.74 -21.74 -38.56
CA ILE A 45 -15.56 -20.89 -38.65
C ILE A 45 -15.37 -20.11 -37.34
N VAL A 46 -16.42 -19.46 -36.85
CA VAL A 46 -16.38 -18.70 -35.58
C VAL A 46 -15.99 -19.62 -34.42
N GLN A 47 -16.59 -20.81 -34.31
CA GLN A 47 -16.24 -21.80 -33.29
C GLN A 47 -14.77 -22.24 -33.42
N THR A 48 -14.28 -22.47 -34.63
CA THR A 48 -12.88 -22.85 -34.88
C THR A 48 -11.91 -21.75 -34.46
N VAL A 49 -12.23 -20.47 -34.74
CA VAL A 49 -11.43 -19.31 -34.30
C VAL A 49 -11.40 -19.19 -32.77
N THR A 50 -12.52 -19.44 -32.08
CA THR A 50 -12.56 -19.40 -30.62
C THR A 50 -11.74 -20.50 -29.94
N ILE A 51 -11.58 -21.66 -30.60
CA ILE A 51 -10.72 -22.75 -30.11
C ILE A 51 -9.24 -22.46 -30.40
N ALA A 52 -8.93 -21.92 -31.58
CA ALA A 52 -7.55 -21.63 -31.99
C ALA A 52 -6.95 -20.41 -31.27
N SER A 53 -7.79 -19.45 -30.86
CA SER A 53 -7.38 -18.25 -30.13
C SER A 53 -8.26 -18.09 -28.89
N PRO A 54 -7.99 -18.84 -27.80
CA PRO A 54 -8.68 -18.63 -26.53
C PRO A 54 -8.57 -17.15 -26.14
N ALA A 55 -9.64 -16.60 -25.57
CA ALA A 55 -9.66 -15.22 -25.09
C ALA A 55 -8.47 -15.00 -24.15
N LYS A 56 -7.45 -14.27 -24.60
CA LYS A 56 -6.42 -13.78 -23.70
C LYS A 56 -7.13 -12.79 -22.76
N PRO A 57 -6.99 -12.89 -21.43
CA PRO A 57 -7.54 -11.88 -20.53
C PRO A 57 -7.07 -10.53 -21.05
N THR A 58 -8.02 -9.62 -21.24
CA THR A 58 -7.77 -8.29 -21.78
C THR A 58 -6.55 -7.70 -21.08
N LEU A 59 -5.50 -7.36 -21.82
CA LEU A 59 -4.33 -6.58 -21.38
C LEU A 59 -4.70 -5.14 -20.98
N ALA A 60 -5.95 -4.93 -20.56
CA ALA A 60 -6.46 -3.67 -20.07
C ALA A 60 -5.87 -3.46 -18.68
N ALA A 61 -4.91 -2.55 -18.61
CA ALA A 61 -4.36 -2.06 -17.36
C ALA A 61 -5.48 -1.73 -16.37
N SER A 62 -5.36 -2.25 -15.14
CA SER A 62 -6.34 -2.05 -14.09
C SER A 62 -5.91 -0.94 -13.14
N THR A 63 -6.88 -0.22 -12.56
CA THR A 63 -6.58 0.70 -11.44
C THR A 63 -6.05 -0.03 -10.22
N ASN A 64 -6.32 -1.34 -10.09
CA ASN A 64 -5.78 -2.17 -9.04
C ASN A 64 -4.27 -2.46 -9.20
N ASP A 65 -3.73 -2.33 -10.41
CA ASP A 65 -2.33 -2.66 -10.70
C ASP A 65 -1.37 -1.82 -9.85
N ILE A 66 -0.38 -2.47 -9.23
CA ILE A 66 0.70 -1.75 -8.55
C ILE A 66 1.50 -0.93 -9.57
N ILE A 67 1.91 -1.53 -10.69
CA ILE A 67 2.48 -0.84 -11.86
C ILE A 67 1.41 -0.85 -12.95
N PHE A 68 0.93 0.32 -13.37
CA PHE A 68 -0.19 0.39 -14.31
C PHE A 68 0.10 -0.35 -15.62
N GLY A 69 -0.67 -1.42 -15.89
CA GLY A 69 -0.49 -2.28 -17.06
C GLY A 69 0.74 -3.19 -17.01
N GLY A 70 1.33 -3.36 -15.83
CA GLY A 70 2.50 -4.21 -15.62
C GLY A 70 3.72 -3.83 -16.47
N GLY A 71 4.54 -4.82 -16.77
CA GLY A 71 5.76 -4.65 -17.54
C GLY A 71 6.68 -5.86 -17.49
N ASP A 72 7.62 -5.88 -18.43
CA ASP A 72 8.78 -6.76 -18.39
C ASP A 72 9.79 -6.28 -17.33
N LEU A 73 10.88 -7.03 -17.16
CA LEU A 73 11.91 -6.72 -16.17
C LEU A 73 12.51 -5.33 -16.41
N LYS A 74 12.78 -4.97 -17.66
CA LYS A 74 13.41 -3.69 -18.01
C LYS A 74 12.50 -2.52 -17.64
N LYS A 75 11.23 -2.58 -18.04
CA LYS A 75 10.22 -1.57 -17.68
C LYS A 75 10.04 -1.48 -16.16
N THR A 76 10.07 -2.61 -15.46
CA THR A 76 9.97 -2.65 -13.99
C THR A 76 11.16 -1.96 -13.32
N GLN A 77 12.38 -2.20 -13.80
CA GLN A 77 13.60 -1.53 -13.34
C GLN A 77 13.56 -0.03 -13.62
N ASP A 78 13.13 0.37 -14.82
CA ASP A 78 13.06 1.78 -15.22
C ASP A 78 12.01 2.54 -14.39
N ILE A 79 10.83 1.94 -14.16
CA ILE A 79 9.79 2.50 -13.29
C ILE A 79 10.26 2.57 -11.84
N TYR A 80 10.93 1.53 -11.34
CA TYR A 80 11.52 1.59 -9.99
C TYR A 80 12.51 2.74 -9.89
N SER A 81 13.43 2.91 -10.85
CA SER A 81 14.42 3.99 -10.85
C SER A 81 13.77 5.38 -10.91
N LYS A 82 12.82 5.57 -11.83
CA LYS A 82 12.05 6.82 -12.00
C LYS A 82 11.16 7.13 -10.80
N GLY A 83 10.67 6.10 -10.11
CA GLY A 83 9.77 6.19 -8.97
C GLY A 83 8.28 6.29 -9.34
N CYS A 84 7.95 6.67 -10.57
CA CYS A 84 6.58 6.85 -11.03
C CYS A 84 6.23 5.98 -12.24
N ASP A 85 5.01 5.45 -12.27
CA ASP A 85 4.48 4.74 -13.42
C ASP A 85 3.87 5.68 -14.49
N SER A 86 3.30 5.11 -15.55
CA SER A 86 2.68 5.86 -16.66
C SER A 86 1.44 6.66 -16.29
N LYS A 87 0.86 6.44 -15.10
CA LYS A 87 -0.24 7.23 -14.55
C LYS A 87 0.24 8.34 -13.60
N GLY A 88 1.55 8.51 -13.44
CA GLY A 88 2.13 9.50 -12.53
C GLY A 88 2.06 9.08 -11.06
N ARG A 89 1.85 7.78 -10.76
CA ARG A 89 1.82 7.29 -9.38
C ARG A 89 3.25 7.08 -8.90
N CYS A 90 3.74 8.00 -8.07
CA CYS A 90 5.15 8.07 -7.64
C CYS A 90 5.48 7.30 -6.35
N ASP A 91 4.62 6.39 -5.95
CA ASP A 91 4.74 5.59 -4.72
C ASP A 91 5.36 4.20 -4.95
N ILE A 92 5.81 3.90 -6.19
CA ILE A 92 6.32 2.58 -6.56
C ILE A 92 7.53 2.17 -5.72
N LYS A 93 8.47 3.10 -5.50
CA LYS A 93 9.64 2.84 -4.64
C LYS A 93 9.22 2.52 -3.20
N ALA A 94 8.28 3.28 -2.63
CA ALA A 94 7.79 3.05 -1.27
C ALA A 94 7.16 1.67 -1.14
N ILE A 95 6.30 1.28 -2.09
CA ILE A 95 5.66 -0.03 -2.14
C ILE A 95 6.73 -1.13 -2.27
N MET A 96 7.64 -1.06 -3.25
CA MET A 96 8.64 -2.10 -3.48
C MET A 96 9.60 -2.25 -2.31
N ASN A 97 10.09 -1.14 -1.75
CA ASN A 97 10.98 -1.15 -0.60
C ASN A 97 10.32 -1.76 0.64
N ALA A 98 9.02 -1.51 0.85
CA ALA A 98 8.25 -2.12 1.94
C ALA A 98 8.13 -3.65 1.84
N TYR A 99 8.41 -4.23 0.66
CA TYR A 99 8.48 -5.66 0.41
C TYR A 99 9.92 -6.17 0.24
N GLY A 100 10.92 -5.36 0.59
CA GLY A 100 12.35 -5.71 0.53
C GLY A 100 12.97 -5.63 -0.86
N ILE A 101 12.22 -5.18 -1.87
CA ILE A 101 12.72 -5.02 -3.25
C ILE A 101 13.46 -3.69 -3.34
N ASN A 102 14.69 -3.72 -3.85
CA ASN A 102 15.55 -2.56 -4.05
C ASN A 102 16.27 -2.62 -5.40
N ALA A 103 16.98 -1.56 -5.77
CA ALA A 103 17.68 -1.50 -7.06
C ALA A 103 18.63 -2.68 -7.28
N THR A 104 19.35 -3.11 -6.23
CA THR A 104 20.35 -4.17 -6.30
C THR A 104 19.72 -5.52 -6.59
N ASN A 105 18.72 -5.94 -5.79
CA ASN A 105 18.11 -7.25 -6.00
C ASN A 105 17.20 -7.30 -7.24
N LEU A 106 16.62 -6.15 -7.64
CA LEU A 106 15.86 -6.03 -8.88
C LEU A 106 16.76 -6.09 -10.13
N ALA A 107 18.02 -5.64 -10.04
CA ALA A 107 19.00 -5.79 -11.11
C ALA A 107 19.34 -7.27 -11.38
N SER A 108 19.37 -8.10 -10.33
CA SER A 108 19.61 -9.55 -10.41
C SER A 108 18.34 -10.40 -10.59
N ALA A 109 17.20 -9.78 -10.86
CA ALA A 109 15.92 -10.48 -10.93
C ALA A 109 15.81 -11.37 -12.17
N THR A 110 15.04 -12.45 -12.07
CA THR A 110 14.88 -13.45 -13.13
C THR A 110 13.41 -13.70 -13.43
N TYR A 111 13.07 -14.15 -14.63
CA TYR A 111 11.70 -14.59 -14.91
C TYR A 111 11.40 -15.95 -14.27
N GLU A 112 10.17 -16.10 -13.80
CA GLU A 112 9.66 -17.34 -13.24
C GLU A 112 8.15 -17.46 -13.53
N ASN A 113 7.67 -18.69 -13.70
CA ASN A 113 6.24 -18.97 -13.76
C ASN A 113 5.78 -19.52 -12.41
N ILE A 114 4.77 -18.89 -11.80
CA ILE A 114 4.19 -19.35 -10.54
C ILE A 114 2.75 -19.82 -10.75
N TYR A 115 2.39 -20.92 -10.09
CA TYR A 115 1.06 -21.52 -10.20
C TYR A 115 0.22 -21.26 -8.95
N SER A 116 -0.94 -20.59 -9.10
CA SER A 116 -1.85 -20.27 -7.99
C SER A 116 -2.87 -21.38 -7.75
N SER A 117 -2.68 -22.21 -6.73
CA SER A 117 -3.65 -23.23 -6.29
C SER A 117 -4.05 -23.02 -4.82
N ALA A 118 -5.04 -23.77 -4.32
CA ALA A 118 -5.39 -23.75 -2.90
C ALA A 118 -4.22 -24.19 -2.00
N GLU A 119 -3.37 -25.10 -2.49
CA GLU A 119 -2.17 -25.59 -1.81
C GLU A 119 -0.99 -24.61 -1.95
N ASN A 120 -0.86 -23.96 -3.11
CA ASN A 120 0.15 -22.93 -3.39
C ASN A 120 -0.47 -21.54 -3.31
N ASN A 121 -1.05 -21.24 -2.14
CA ASN A 121 -1.84 -20.03 -1.98
C ASN A 121 -0.97 -18.82 -1.62
N TYR A 122 -0.31 -18.27 -2.62
CA TYR A 122 0.43 -17.02 -2.52
C TYR A 122 -0.48 -15.84 -2.13
N TRP A 123 0.12 -14.75 -1.65
CA TRP A 123 -0.57 -13.48 -1.41
C TRP A 123 -0.15 -12.45 -2.45
N SER A 124 -1.12 -11.80 -3.08
CA SER A 124 -0.91 -10.73 -4.04
C SER A 124 -1.43 -9.40 -3.49
N ILE A 125 -0.70 -8.32 -3.76
CA ILE A 125 -1.13 -6.97 -3.40
C ILE A 125 -1.64 -6.17 -4.59
N GLY A 126 -2.63 -5.32 -4.34
CA GLY A 126 -3.17 -4.37 -5.30
C GLY A 126 -3.60 -3.07 -4.63
N ARG A 127 -4.04 -2.12 -5.46
CA ARG A 127 -4.43 -0.77 -5.04
C ARG A 127 -5.94 -0.57 -4.83
N ALA A 128 -6.76 -1.58 -5.05
CA ALA A 128 -8.21 -1.46 -4.88
C ALA A 128 -8.75 -2.60 -4.02
N PRO A 129 -9.69 -2.34 -3.10
CA PRO A 129 -10.40 -3.38 -2.36
C PRO A 129 -11.25 -4.24 -3.32
N ARG A 130 -11.44 -5.50 -2.95
CA ARG A 130 -12.34 -6.43 -3.67
C ARG A 130 -13.22 -7.26 -2.74
N GLY A 131 -12.91 -7.35 -1.45
CA GLY A 131 -13.76 -8.02 -0.46
C GLY A 131 -13.76 -9.56 -0.50
N TYR A 132 -12.78 -10.20 -1.15
CA TYR A 132 -12.66 -11.67 -1.21
C TYR A 132 -11.22 -12.15 -0.99
N GLY A 133 -11.05 -13.46 -0.81
CA GLY A 133 -9.72 -14.08 -0.71
C GLY A 133 -8.97 -13.76 0.59
N GLY A 134 -9.69 -13.52 1.69
CA GLY A 134 -9.11 -13.14 2.98
C GLY A 134 -8.48 -11.75 2.97
N GLU A 135 -9.04 -10.83 2.18
CA GLU A 135 -8.48 -9.50 1.96
C GLU A 135 -8.17 -8.74 3.25
N VAL A 136 -6.96 -8.17 3.29
CA VAL A 136 -6.53 -7.27 4.35
C VAL A 136 -5.96 -6.00 3.73
N SER A 137 -6.21 -4.86 4.37
CA SER A 137 -5.58 -3.62 3.97
C SER A 137 -4.28 -3.37 4.75
N LYS A 138 -3.27 -2.80 4.09
CA LYS A 138 -2.00 -2.42 4.70
C LYS A 138 -1.63 -1.01 4.28
N GLN A 139 -1.25 -0.17 5.24
CA GLN A 139 -0.68 1.14 4.96
C GLN A 139 0.81 0.96 4.64
N ILE A 140 1.26 1.45 3.48
CA ILE A 140 2.69 1.48 3.14
C ILE A 140 3.32 2.71 3.80
N PRO A 141 4.41 2.56 4.58
CA PRO A 141 5.15 3.70 5.11
C PRO A 141 5.61 4.63 3.97
N GLY A 142 5.23 5.91 4.04
CA GLY A 142 5.52 6.88 2.98
C GLY A 142 4.84 6.59 1.64
N GLY A 143 3.82 5.71 1.62
CA GLY A 143 3.12 5.28 0.41
C GLY A 143 1.60 5.13 0.62
N PRO A 144 0.90 4.52 -0.34
CA PRO A 144 -0.55 4.39 -0.30
C PRO A 144 -1.00 3.29 0.64
N LYS A 145 -2.30 3.28 0.93
CA LYS A 145 -2.99 2.08 1.40
C LYS A 145 -3.10 1.08 0.24
N ILE A 146 -2.75 -0.18 0.50
CA ILE A 146 -2.87 -1.29 -0.44
C ILE A 146 -3.76 -2.39 0.16
N TRP A 147 -4.19 -3.32 -0.68
CA TRP A 147 -4.98 -4.48 -0.30
C TRP A 147 -4.28 -5.75 -0.72
N ALA A 148 -4.01 -6.62 0.25
CA ALA A 148 -3.43 -7.92 0.04
C ALA A 148 -4.51 -8.98 0.15
N ARG A 149 -4.48 -9.97 -0.74
CA ARG A 149 -5.37 -11.13 -0.71
C ARG A 149 -4.69 -12.33 -1.31
N THR A 150 -5.29 -13.49 -1.09
CA THR A 150 -4.83 -14.74 -1.71
C THR A 150 -4.87 -14.65 -3.24
N LEU A 151 -3.78 -15.04 -3.90
CA LEU A 151 -3.66 -15.06 -5.36
C LEU A 151 -4.58 -16.13 -5.96
N HIS A 152 -4.77 -17.26 -5.26
CA HIS A 152 -5.79 -18.23 -5.65
C HIS A 152 -7.20 -17.65 -5.57
N GLY A 153 -7.50 -16.88 -4.51
CA GLY A 153 -8.77 -16.15 -4.40
C GLY A 153 -8.94 -15.08 -5.48
N TRP A 154 -7.85 -14.60 -6.09
CA TRP A 154 -7.90 -13.72 -7.25
C TRP A 154 -8.16 -14.48 -8.56
N SER A 155 -7.38 -15.52 -8.83
CA SER A 155 -7.57 -16.42 -9.97
C SER A 155 -7.19 -17.82 -9.54
N ALA A 156 -8.20 -18.68 -9.47
CA ALA A 156 -8.00 -20.08 -9.12
C ALA A 156 -7.25 -20.81 -10.25
N ASN A 157 -6.28 -21.64 -9.87
CA ASN A 157 -5.60 -22.62 -10.72
C ASN A 157 -5.01 -22.02 -12.00
N ARG A 158 -4.21 -20.96 -11.84
CA ARG A 158 -3.66 -20.19 -12.95
C ARG A 158 -2.12 -20.12 -12.89
N ASN A 159 -1.49 -20.24 -14.06
CA ASN A 159 -0.07 -19.94 -14.26
C ASN A 159 0.12 -18.43 -14.46
N TRP A 160 1.11 -17.86 -13.79
CA TRP A 160 1.42 -16.44 -13.82
C TRP A 160 2.87 -16.21 -14.21
N ASN A 161 3.10 -15.37 -15.21
CA ASN A 161 4.44 -14.91 -15.56
C ASN A 161 4.87 -13.81 -14.60
N ALA A 162 5.97 -14.02 -13.90
CA ALA A 162 6.45 -13.11 -12.88
C ALA A 162 7.96 -12.86 -12.99
N ILE A 163 8.38 -11.73 -12.43
CA ILE A 163 9.77 -11.40 -12.17
C ILE A 163 10.07 -11.78 -10.72
N ARG A 164 10.89 -12.81 -10.53
CA ARG A 164 11.37 -13.28 -9.24
C ARG A 164 12.47 -12.35 -8.73
N VAL A 165 12.30 -11.87 -7.51
CA VAL A 165 13.27 -11.06 -6.77
C VAL A 165 13.55 -11.72 -5.43
N ASN A 166 14.82 -11.99 -5.14
CA ASN A 166 15.24 -12.51 -3.84
C ASN A 166 15.53 -11.34 -2.88
N THR A 167 14.89 -11.35 -1.72
CA THR A 167 15.06 -10.30 -0.69
C THR A 167 15.44 -10.94 0.64
N SER A 168 15.93 -10.13 1.59
CA SER A 168 16.17 -10.58 2.97
C SER A 168 14.89 -11.01 3.69
N GLN A 169 13.72 -10.55 3.21
CA GLN A 169 12.41 -10.93 3.72
C GLN A 169 11.84 -12.17 2.98
N GLY A 170 12.61 -12.80 2.09
CA GLY A 170 12.18 -13.94 1.27
C GLY A 170 11.88 -13.58 -0.19
N THR A 171 11.45 -14.57 -0.96
CA THR A 171 11.18 -14.41 -2.39
C THR A 171 9.95 -13.52 -2.63
N ARG A 172 10.06 -12.63 -3.61
CA ARG A 172 8.98 -11.82 -4.15
C ARG A 172 8.81 -12.11 -5.63
N TRP A 173 7.58 -12.06 -6.10
CA TRP A 173 7.25 -12.19 -7.52
C TRP A 173 6.48 -10.97 -7.98
N ILE A 174 6.99 -10.24 -8.96
CA ILE A 174 6.28 -9.11 -9.56
C ILE A 174 5.56 -9.66 -10.78
N LEU A 175 4.23 -9.68 -10.75
CA LEU A 175 3.41 -10.18 -11.86
C LEU A 175 3.59 -9.28 -13.09
N THR A 176 4.00 -9.85 -14.22
CA THR A 176 4.31 -9.07 -15.43
C THR A 176 3.08 -8.38 -16.02
N GLU A 177 1.87 -8.91 -15.80
CA GLU A 177 0.64 -8.34 -16.35
C GLU A 177 0.10 -7.12 -15.58
N CYS A 178 0.47 -6.93 -14.31
CA CYS A 178 -0.12 -5.89 -13.44
C CYS A 178 0.87 -5.24 -12.46
N GLY A 179 2.13 -5.70 -12.43
CA GLY A 179 3.14 -5.27 -11.48
C GLY A 179 2.84 -5.60 -10.02
N ASN A 180 1.78 -6.35 -9.74
CA ASN A 180 1.42 -6.72 -8.37
C ASN A 180 2.52 -7.59 -7.77
N ILE A 181 2.89 -7.26 -6.53
CA ILE A 181 3.88 -8.06 -5.80
C ILE A 181 3.16 -9.24 -5.16
N VAL A 182 3.76 -10.41 -5.30
CA VAL A 182 3.29 -11.68 -4.78
C VAL A 182 4.32 -12.23 -3.79
N THR A 183 3.83 -12.77 -2.67
CA THR A 183 4.64 -13.36 -1.60
C THR A 183 4.16 -14.77 -1.26
N LYS A 184 5.07 -15.65 -0.85
CA LYS A 184 4.72 -16.97 -0.28
C LYS A 184 4.35 -16.88 1.20
N GLU A 185 4.64 -15.74 1.83
CA GLU A 185 4.23 -15.44 3.19
C GLU A 185 2.71 -15.54 3.33
N SER A 186 2.24 -16.19 4.41
CA SER A 186 0.91 -15.93 4.94
C SER A 186 0.78 -14.43 5.24
N LYS A 187 -0.42 -13.86 5.04
CA LYS A 187 -0.82 -12.46 5.31
C LYS A 187 0.37 -11.50 5.55
N PRO A 188 0.67 -10.55 4.62
CA PRO A 188 1.91 -9.75 4.65
C PRO A 188 2.27 -9.26 6.05
N ALA A 189 3.49 -9.56 6.51
CA ALA A 189 3.95 -9.10 7.81
C ALA A 189 3.80 -7.58 7.89
N THR A 190 3.06 -7.10 8.89
CA THR A 190 3.02 -5.66 9.22
C THR A 190 4.43 -5.22 9.59
N PRO A 191 4.96 -4.12 9.02
CA PRO A 191 6.30 -3.65 9.37
C PRO A 191 6.39 -3.44 10.89
N PRO A 192 7.54 -3.71 11.52
CA PRO A 192 7.71 -3.49 12.95
C PRO A 192 7.45 -2.02 13.34
N PRO A 193 7.18 -1.73 14.63
CA PRO A 193 6.98 -0.37 15.09
C PRO A 193 8.27 0.45 14.95
N ASP A 194 8.14 1.77 14.92
CA ASP A 194 9.24 2.76 14.91
C ASP A 194 8.72 4.01 15.63
N MET A 195 9.23 4.31 16.81
CA MET A 195 8.81 5.47 17.58
C MET A 195 9.71 6.66 17.27
N LYS A 196 9.10 7.84 17.12
CA LYS A 196 9.82 9.09 16.93
C LYS A 196 9.42 10.07 18.01
N MET A 197 10.41 10.59 18.75
CA MET A 197 10.22 11.61 19.76
C MET A 197 10.61 13.01 19.25
N GLU A 198 9.71 13.96 19.42
CA GLU A 198 9.94 15.38 19.17
C GLU A 198 9.65 16.17 20.45
N LYS A 199 10.49 17.17 20.75
CA LYS A 199 10.34 18.02 21.91
C LYS A 199 10.56 19.47 21.51
N THR A 200 9.67 20.36 21.95
CA THR A 200 9.74 21.80 21.68
C THR A 200 9.53 22.59 22.97
N VAL A 201 10.03 23.82 23.01
CA VAL A 201 9.88 24.74 24.13
C VAL A 201 8.97 25.90 23.72
N SER A 202 8.13 26.39 24.64
CA SER A 202 7.24 27.53 24.36
C SER A 202 7.96 28.88 24.29
N LYS A 203 9.11 28.99 24.94
CA LYS A 203 9.99 30.17 24.94
C LYS A 203 11.45 29.71 24.94
N SER A 204 12.24 30.20 23.99
CA SER A 204 13.68 29.90 23.94
C SER A 204 14.51 30.69 24.94
N VAL A 205 13.96 31.77 25.50
CA VAL A 205 14.58 32.63 26.53
C VAL A 205 13.57 32.89 27.66
N VAL A 206 14.01 32.75 28.90
CA VAL A 206 13.18 32.97 30.11
C VAL A 206 13.98 33.65 31.23
N LYS A 207 13.29 34.25 32.20
CA LYS A 207 13.89 34.69 33.46
C LYS A 207 13.90 33.57 34.49
N LYS A 208 14.82 33.63 35.45
CA LYS A 208 14.77 32.74 36.62
C LYS A 208 13.44 32.91 37.36
N GLY A 209 12.84 31.78 37.73
CA GLY A 209 11.52 31.76 38.36
C GLY A 209 10.34 31.88 37.39
N GLU A 210 10.58 32.21 36.12
CA GLU A 210 9.52 32.29 35.11
C GLU A 210 8.99 30.88 34.79
N LYS A 211 7.66 30.77 34.72
CA LYS A 211 6.97 29.55 34.31
C LYS A 211 6.84 29.49 32.79
N PHE A 212 7.28 28.39 32.20
CA PHE A 212 7.15 28.07 30.77
C PHE A 212 6.80 26.59 30.61
N TYR A 213 6.73 26.08 29.37
CA TYR A 213 6.42 24.67 29.15
C TYR A 213 7.15 24.08 27.95
N PHE A 214 7.33 22.76 27.99
CA PHE A 214 7.72 21.95 26.85
C PHE A 214 6.52 21.20 26.29
N THR A 215 6.52 20.97 24.98
CA THR A 215 5.59 20.05 24.31
C THR A 215 6.34 18.82 23.86
N LEU A 216 5.91 17.65 24.34
CA LEU A 216 6.39 16.34 23.93
C LEU A 216 5.44 15.78 22.88
N LYS A 217 5.99 15.22 21.80
CA LYS A 217 5.22 14.50 20.79
C LYS A 217 5.89 13.18 20.46
N ALA A 218 5.25 12.09 20.84
CA ALA A 218 5.64 10.73 20.47
C ALA A 218 4.79 10.29 19.26
N THR A 219 5.41 9.81 18.19
CA THR A 219 4.68 9.33 17.00
C THR A 219 5.18 7.95 16.61
N ASN A 220 4.28 6.99 16.40
CA ASN A 220 4.65 5.71 15.80
C ASN A 220 4.67 5.87 14.27
N ILE A 221 5.86 6.01 13.70
CA ILE A 221 6.09 6.10 12.25
C ILE A 221 6.26 4.72 11.58
N GLY A 222 6.24 3.64 12.37
CA GLY A 222 6.33 2.25 11.93
C GLY A 222 4.99 1.66 11.45
N GLY A 223 5.03 0.38 11.04
CA GLY A 223 3.90 -0.26 10.35
C GLY A 223 3.00 -1.15 11.21
N SER A 224 3.32 -1.31 12.49
CA SER A 224 2.54 -2.06 13.48
C SER A 224 2.44 -1.28 14.78
N THR A 225 1.52 -1.68 15.65
CA THR A 225 1.35 -1.07 16.97
C THR A 225 2.62 -1.22 17.81
N ALA A 226 3.15 -0.09 18.27
CA ALA A 226 4.17 -0.03 19.31
C ALA A 226 3.51 -0.40 20.63
N LYS A 227 3.85 -1.57 21.17
CA LYS A 227 3.23 -2.09 22.40
C LYS A 227 4.04 -1.72 23.62
N ASN A 228 3.35 -1.52 24.74
CA ASN A 228 3.98 -1.37 26.05
C ASN A 228 5.00 -0.20 26.11
N VAL A 229 4.71 0.89 25.41
CA VAL A 229 5.54 2.10 25.38
C VAL A 229 5.44 2.83 26.71
N LEU A 230 6.57 3.22 27.29
CA LEU A 230 6.63 4.20 28.38
C LEU A 230 7.22 5.49 27.84
N LEU A 231 6.53 6.61 28.00
CA LEU A 231 7.11 7.91 27.70
C LEU A 231 7.61 8.55 28.98
N TYR A 232 8.79 9.17 28.90
CA TYR A 232 9.39 9.84 30.05
C TYR A 232 10.16 11.09 29.65
N ASP A 233 10.35 11.97 30.63
CA ASP A 233 11.08 13.23 30.50
C ASP A 233 12.08 13.35 31.66
N THR A 234 13.35 13.54 31.33
CA THR A 234 14.42 13.76 32.30
C THR A 234 14.92 15.19 32.15
N SER A 235 14.67 15.99 33.18
CA SER A 235 15.13 17.37 33.27
C SER A 235 16.60 17.47 33.69
N ALA A 236 17.21 18.62 33.47
CA ALA A 236 18.56 18.94 33.93
C ALA A 236 18.56 19.63 35.30
N ASN A 237 19.74 19.68 35.94
CA ASN A 237 19.94 20.49 37.15
C ASN A 237 19.49 21.93 36.90
N HIS A 238 18.88 22.54 37.91
CA HIS A 238 18.32 23.89 37.85
C HIS A 238 17.15 24.08 36.87
N LEU A 239 16.58 23.00 36.33
CA LEU A 239 15.33 23.02 35.58
C LEU A 239 14.30 22.14 36.30
N GLU A 240 13.34 22.76 36.96
CA GLU A 240 12.32 22.05 37.74
C GLU A 240 11.03 21.92 36.95
N LEU A 241 10.64 20.69 36.63
CA LEU A 241 9.33 20.35 36.10
C LEU A 241 8.25 20.69 37.12
N GLN A 242 7.13 21.21 36.64
CA GLN A 242 5.98 21.61 37.43
C GLN A 242 4.76 20.78 37.04
N PRO A 243 3.94 20.33 38.01
CA PRO A 243 2.68 19.66 37.70
C PRO A 243 1.78 20.65 36.94
N ASP A 244 1.05 20.14 35.95
CA ASP A 244 0.03 20.94 35.27
C ASP A 244 -1.25 21.10 36.12
N GLY A 245 -1.42 20.24 37.13
CA GLY A 245 -2.60 20.19 38.00
C GLY A 245 -3.87 19.74 37.28
N LEU A 246 -3.77 19.32 36.03
CA LEU A 246 -4.90 19.09 35.11
C LEU A 246 -4.82 17.72 34.42
N GLY A 247 -3.64 17.07 34.42
CA GLY A 247 -3.41 15.76 33.80
C GLY A 247 -3.49 14.59 34.79
N SER A 248 -3.73 13.38 34.26
CA SER A 248 -3.71 12.12 35.00
C SER A 248 -2.31 11.54 35.22
N ASP A 249 -1.27 12.15 34.64
CA ASP A 249 0.12 11.68 34.67
C ASP A 249 0.96 12.59 35.58
N PRO A 250 0.99 12.35 36.91
CA PRO A 250 1.74 13.19 37.84
C PRO A 250 3.25 13.05 37.63
N LEU A 251 3.99 14.11 37.95
CA LEU A 251 5.45 14.05 38.06
C LEU A 251 5.87 12.97 39.07
N LYS A 252 6.94 12.24 38.78
CA LYS A 252 7.58 11.37 39.79
C LYS A 252 8.37 12.19 40.79
N ASN A 253 9.03 13.24 40.29
CA ASN A 253 9.67 14.30 41.06
C ASN A 253 9.91 15.50 40.13
N VAL A 254 10.45 16.60 40.67
CA VAL A 254 10.70 17.83 39.91
C VAL A 254 11.71 17.69 38.76
N MET A 255 12.41 16.56 38.64
CA MET A 255 13.34 16.28 37.55
C MET A 255 12.88 15.15 36.62
N ARG A 256 11.77 14.48 36.94
CA ARG A 256 11.31 13.30 36.22
C ARG A 256 9.80 13.29 36.05
N TRP A 257 9.37 13.24 34.79
CA TRP A 257 8.00 12.87 34.41
C TRP A 257 8.01 11.54 33.66
N GLU A 258 6.93 10.78 33.83
CA GLU A 258 6.62 9.63 32.98
C GLU A 258 5.12 9.39 32.94
N THR A 259 4.66 8.77 31.88
CA THR A 259 3.26 8.32 31.77
C THR A 259 2.92 7.36 32.91
N HIS A 260 1.73 7.49 33.49
CA HIS A 260 1.29 6.72 34.66
C HIS A 260 1.36 5.20 34.44
N LYS A 261 1.10 4.77 33.21
CA LYS A 261 1.22 3.38 32.77
C LYS A 261 1.85 3.31 31.40
N ARG A 262 2.40 2.15 31.08
CA ARG A 262 2.73 1.80 29.70
C ARG A 262 1.45 1.63 28.88
N PHE A 263 1.51 1.96 27.60
CA PHE A 263 0.37 1.89 26.70
C PHE A 263 0.81 1.62 25.26
N ASP A 264 -0.17 1.32 24.42
CA ASP A 264 0.05 0.99 23.02
C ASP A 264 -0.18 2.23 22.15
N ILE A 265 0.68 2.44 21.16
CA ILE A 265 0.54 3.49 20.15
C ILE A 265 0.40 2.83 18.78
N GLY A 266 -0.79 2.92 18.19
CA GLY A 266 -1.08 2.37 16.86
C GLY A 266 -0.22 3.01 15.76
N ALA A 267 -0.03 2.30 14.65
CA ALA A 267 0.72 2.83 13.50
C ALA A 267 0.12 4.17 13.02
N GLY A 268 0.98 5.19 12.85
CA GLY A 268 0.61 6.55 12.45
C GLY A 268 -0.08 7.38 13.54
N GLN A 269 -0.30 6.84 14.74
CA GLN A 269 -0.86 7.59 15.86
C GLN A 269 0.24 8.38 16.60
N SER A 270 -0.17 9.48 17.24
CA SER A 270 0.70 10.29 18.09
C SER A 270 0.10 10.45 19.49
N PHE A 271 0.98 10.55 20.48
CA PHE A 271 0.66 11.02 21.82
C PHE A 271 1.36 12.38 22.04
N THR A 272 0.63 13.37 22.56
CA THR A 272 1.16 14.70 22.83
C THR A 272 0.92 15.06 24.29
N TYR A 273 1.95 15.57 24.96
CA TYR A 273 1.86 16.01 26.35
C TYR A 273 2.58 17.34 26.55
N ARG A 274 1.98 18.21 27.39
CA ARG A 274 2.55 19.51 27.74
C ARG A 274 3.00 19.48 29.19
N ILE A 275 4.27 19.79 29.42
CA ILE A 275 4.87 19.80 30.75
C ILE A 275 5.39 21.19 31.11
N TYR A 276 4.94 21.73 32.24
CA TYR A 276 5.41 23.03 32.72
C TYR A 276 6.77 22.89 33.39
N ALA A 277 7.56 23.96 33.39
CA ALA A 277 8.86 24.02 34.05
C ALA A 277 9.18 25.43 34.56
N ILE A 278 10.09 25.51 35.52
CA ILE A 278 10.67 26.74 36.06
C ILE A 278 12.20 26.60 36.05
N ALA A 279 12.89 27.62 35.54
CA ALA A 279 14.34 27.70 35.58
C ALA A 279 14.82 28.30 36.92
N ARG A 280 15.85 27.70 37.52
CA ARG A 280 16.41 28.07 38.85
C ARG A 280 17.83 28.62 38.79
N ALA A 281 18.50 28.56 37.64
CA ALA A 281 19.83 29.12 37.42
C ALA A 281 19.75 30.33 36.51
N ASP A 282 20.64 31.29 36.72
CA ASP A 282 20.74 32.51 35.91
C ASP A 282 21.85 32.38 34.85
N GLY A 283 21.68 33.07 33.72
CA GLY A 283 22.76 33.22 32.72
C GLY A 283 23.26 31.92 32.07
N THR A 284 22.46 30.86 32.06
CA THR A 284 22.85 29.53 31.55
C THR A 284 21.86 28.99 30.51
N THR A 285 22.26 27.96 29.76
CA THR A 285 21.36 27.20 28.88
C THR A 285 21.06 25.86 29.51
N LEU A 286 19.78 25.56 29.65
CA LEU A 286 19.27 24.31 30.23
C LEU A 286 18.71 23.43 29.10
N GLU A 287 19.07 22.16 29.09
CA GLU A 287 18.55 21.16 28.18
C GLU A 287 17.53 20.28 28.91
N ASN A 288 16.45 19.91 28.22
CA ASN A 288 15.51 18.92 28.70
C ASN A 288 15.34 17.82 27.64
N THR A 289 15.31 16.56 28.07
CA THR A 289 15.25 15.39 27.19
C THR A 289 14.02 14.54 27.46
N ALA A 290 13.22 14.28 26.44
CA ALA A 290 12.12 13.33 26.48
C ALA A 290 12.45 12.10 25.65
N CYS A 291 12.06 10.92 26.10
CA CYS A 291 12.30 9.67 25.40
C CYS A 291 11.10 8.72 25.47
N ALA A 292 11.05 7.79 24.52
CA ALA A 292 10.19 6.62 24.53
C ALA A 292 11.03 5.38 24.89
N ASP A 293 10.64 4.66 25.93
CA ASP A 293 11.21 3.37 26.29
C ASP A 293 10.48 2.25 25.56
N ILE A 294 11.08 1.82 24.45
CA ILE A 294 10.64 0.72 23.60
C ILE A 294 11.83 0.17 22.81
N PHE A 295 11.78 -1.12 22.47
CA PHE A 295 12.60 -1.69 21.41
C PHE A 295 11.83 -1.63 20.09
N ASP A 296 12.38 -0.90 19.12
CA ASP A 296 11.83 -0.76 17.79
C ASP A 296 12.94 -0.84 16.73
N VAL A 297 12.61 -0.54 15.48
CA VAL A 297 13.57 -0.62 14.38
C VAL A 297 14.67 0.43 14.41
N ASN A 298 14.47 1.54 15.13
CA ASN A 298 15.38 2.67 15.14
C ASN A 298 15.46 3.26 16.54
N ILE A 299 16.38 2.78 17.37
CA ILE A 299 16.50 3.31 18.73
C ILE A 299 17.02 4.76 18.80
N TYR A 300 17.54 5.33 17.70
CA TYR A 300 18.19 6.64 17.71
C TYR A 300 17.23 7.83 17.58
N ASN A 301 15.99 7.62 17.14
CA ASN A 301 14.95 8.66 17.08
C ASN A 301 13.95 8.58 18.26
N ASN A 302 14.20 7.69 19.23
CA ASN A 302 13.39 7.51 20.42
C ASN A 302 13.58 8.58 21.49
N CYS A 303 14.44 9.58 21.27
CA CYS A 303 14.60 10.71 22.17
C CYS A 303 14.57 12.05 21.42
N GLY A 304 13.92 13.04 22.03
CA GLY A 304 13.85 14.43 21.56
C GLY A 304 14.36 15.38 22.65
N LYS A 305 15.10 16.41 22.23
CA LYS A 305 15.72 17.40 23.13
C LYS A 305 15.21 18.80 22.82
N ALA A 306 15.08 19.63 23.85
CA ALA A 306 14.83 21.06 23.70
C ALA A 306 15.66 21.84 24.72
N THR A 307 16.14 23.02 24.32
CA THR A 307 16.94 23.90 25.17
C THR A 307 16.22 25.20 25.45
N VAL A 308 16.55 25.81 26.59
CA VAL A 308 16.06 27.13 27.00
C VAL A 308 17.22 27.92 27.61
N ARG A 309 17.36 29.18 27.20
CA ARG A 309 18.35 30.10 27.77
C ARG A 309 17.72 30.89 28.91
N VAL A 310 18.42 30.99 30.03
CA VAL A 310 18.00 31.83 31.17
C VAL A 310 18.76 33.14 31.14
N GLU A 311 18.05 34.26 31.25
CA GLU A 311 18.65 35.60 31.32
C GLU A 311 19.59 35.71 32.53
N ALA A 312 20.68 36.47 32.38
CA ALA A 312 21.53 36.82 33.51
C ALA A 312 20.86 37.97 34.30
N PRO A 313 21.09 38.06 35.63
CA PRO A 313 20.64 39.20 36.40
C PRO A 313 21.28 40.49 35.86
N PRO A 314 20.60 41.65 36.00
CA PRO A 314 21.19 42.94 35.70
C PRO A 314 22.49 43.12 36.50
N LEU A 315 23.54 43.67 35.87
CA LEU A 315 24.74 44.07 36.60
C LEU A 315 24.34 45.17 37.59
N VAL A 316 24.49 44.90 38.88
CA VAL A 316 24.34 45.94 39.91
C VAL A 316 25.61 46.78 39.88
N GLU A 317 25.51 47.99 39.33
CA GLU A 317 26.56 49.00 39.43
C GLU A 317 26.76 49.31 40.92
N LYS A 318 27.89 48.90 41.50
CA LYS A 318 28.21 49.24 42.89
C LYS A 318 28.33 50.76 42.96
N CYS A 319 27.49 51.43 43.75
CA CYS A 319 27.70 52.84 44.09
C CYS A 319 29.14 53.00 44.61
N PRO A 320 29.94 53.93 44.06
CA PRO A 320 31.28 54.18 44.58
C PRO A 320 31.13 54.63 46.04
N TYR A 321 31.83 53.93 46.93
CA TYR A 321 32.01 54.38 48.31
C TYR A 321 32.68 55.76 48.25
N ASN A 322 31.95 56.82 48.61
CA ASN A 322 32.56 58.11 48.88
C ASN A 322 33.40 57.95 50.16
N SER A 323 34.72 58.00 49.97
CA SER A 323 35.74 58.15 51.00
C SER A 323 35.62 59.48 51.73
#